data_AF-A0A6M3LZT4-F1
#
_entry.id   AF-A0A6M3LZT4-F1
#
_cell.length_a   1.000
_cell.length_b   1.000
_cell.length_c   1.000
_cell.angle_alpha   90.00
_cell.angle_beta   90.00
_cell.angle_gamma   90.00
#
_symmetry.space_group_name_H-M   'P 1'
#
loop_
_entity.id
_entity.type
_entity.pdbx_description
1 polymer ?
#
loop_
_entity_poly.entity_id
_entity_poly.type
_entity_poly.pdbx_seq_one_letter_code
_entity_poly.pdbx_strand_id
1 'polypeptide(L)'
;MPYTPTVWTNGVTALEQIAMNNLEIQYDQAWADIGRAIYGDGSDGDVVIAGDTNLARDMFYDDLTIDVTFTLFTKGYRVFVKGILTVNGTISQRGNDGLPGTALEGGAGGAALASGSLGASAAGGKGQGNNTNYNGGGGGSGGGLLIIQAKSIVNNSVITANGGDGGAGSVPVATAGTAGAVGAASSPSLGGNGGGGGGVCYNGGAATPSAASEGGFRSLPAATLLRLPSSAAVLLGAAGGGGGLVAGVSPGNQGGGGGGGCLFLAYNTYTGAGTKTANGGAGAVAGAAGIVVEV
;
A
#
# COMPACT_ATOMS: atom_id res chain seq x y z
N MET A 1 1.22 -28.99 7.14
CA MET A 1 1.49 -30.35 7.63
C MET A 1 1.95 -31.16 6.43
N PRO A 2 3.14 -31.78 6.45
CA PRO A 2 3.48 -32.77 5.42
C PRO A 2 2.48 -33.92 5.52
N TYR A 3 1.91 -34.32 4.38
CA TYR A 3 1.09 -35.53 4.31
C TYR A 3 2.00 -36.73 4.59
N THR A 4 1.55 -37.64 5.46
CA THR A 4 2.27 -38.89 5.70
C THR A 4 1.55 -39.94 4.84
N PRO A 5 2.22 -40.58 3.86
CA PRO A 5 1.60 -41.58 3.01
C PRO A 5 0.96 -42.67 3.86
N THR A 6 -0.35 -42.86 3.70
CA THR A 6 -1.02 -44.02 4.29
C THR A 6 -0.73 -45.21 3.40
N VAL A 7 0.21 -46.07 3.80
CA VAL A 7 0.49 -47.32 3.08
C VAL A 7 -0.70 -48.26 3.29
N TRP A 8 -1.54 -48.42 2.27
CA TRP A 8 -2.62 -49.41 2.28
C TRP A 8 -2.03 -50.80 2.00
N THR A 9 -1.79 -51.59 3.04
CA THR A 9 -1.13 -52.91 2.91
C THR A 9 -2.06 -54.12 2.84
N ASN A 10 -3.38 -53.95 2.84
CA ASN A 10 -4.32 -55.08 2.91
C ASN A 10 -4.97 -55.39 1.56
N GLY A 11 -4.40 -56.36 0.83
CA GLY A 11 -5.10 -57.07 -0.25
C GLY A 11 -5.12 -56.43 -1.64
N VAL A 12 -4.38 -55.35 -1.86
CA VAL A 12 -4.19 -54.75 -3.20
C VAL A 12 -3.08 -55.46 -3.96
N THR A 13 -3.30 -55.69 -5.25
CA THR A 13 -2.29 -56.18 -6.18
C THR A 13 -1.17 -55.15 -6.36
N ALA A 14 0.02 -55.58 -6.78
CA ALA A 14 1.14 -54.66 -7.03
C ALA A 14 0.80 -53.55 -8.06
N LEU A 15 -0.06 -53.85 -9.04
CA LEU A 15 -0.52 -52.87 -10.03
C LEU A 15 -1.47 -51.82 -9.42
N GLU A 16 -2.39 -52.25 -8.55
CA GLU A 16 -3.27 -51.34 -7.81
C GLU A 16 -2.47 -50.46 -6.85
N GLN A 17 -1.44 -51.01 -6.20
CA GLN A 17 -0.56 -50.23 -5.33
C GLN A 17 0.26 -49.19 -6.12
N ILE A 18 0.76 -49.52 -7.31
CA ILE A 18 1.41 -48.54 -8.20
C ILE A 18 0.45 -47.44 -8.64
N ALA A 19 -0.79 -47.79 -9.01
CA ALA A 19 -1.80 -46.82 -9.41
C ALA A 19 -2.16 -45.85 -8.27
N MET A 20 -2.27 -46.36 -7.04
CA MET A 20 -2.52 -45.54 -5.85
C MET A 20 -1.36 -44.57 -5.55
N ASN A 21 -0.11 -45.06 -5.60
CA ASN A 21 1.06 -44.20 -5.39
C ASN A 21 1.16 -43.08 -6.42
N ASN A 22 0.82 -43.37 -7.69
CA ASN A 22 0.82 -42.37 -8.75
C ASN A 22 -0.26 -41.30 -8.53
N LEU A 23 -1.45 -41.68 -8.05
CA LEU A 23 -2.51 -40.72 -7.71
C LEU A 23 -2.08 -39.81 -6.55
N GLU A 24 -1.45 -40.38 -5.52
CA GLU A 24 -0.96 -39.63 -4.36
C GLU A 24 0.10 -38.57 -4.78
N ILE A 25 1.05 -38.97 -5.63
CA ILE A 25 2.05 -38.06 -6.20
C ILE A 25 1.38 -36.93 -7.01
N GLN A 26 0.34 -37.24 -7.79
CA GLN A 26 -0.40 -36.23 -8.54
C GLN A 26 -1.09 -35.21 -7.62
N TYR A 27 -1.68 -35.66 -6.52
CA TYR A 27 -2.29 -34.77 -5.54
C TYR A 27 -1.25 -33.89 -4.85
N ASP A 28 -0.14 -34.45 -4.39
CA ASP A 28 0.92 -33.67 -3.73
C ASP A 28 1.51 -32.63 -4.69
N GLN A 29 1.73 -33.01 -5.94
CA GLN A 29 2.20 -32.09 -6.96
C GLN A 29 1.18 -30.99 -7.24
N ALA A 30 -0.12 -31.32 -7.32
CA ALA A 30 -1.18 -30.33 -7.50
C ALA A 30 -1.26 -29.34 -6.33
N TRP A 31 -1.13 -29.80 -5.09
CA TRP A 31 -1.12 -28.92 -3.91
C TRP A 31 0.13 -28.03 -3.86
N ALA A 32 1.29 -28.57 -4.22
CA ALA A 32 2.52 -27.79 -4.36
C ALA A 32 2.39 -26.74 -5.47
N ASP A 33 1.78 -27.09 -6.60
CA ASP A 33 1.56 -26.21 -7.73
C ASP A 33 0.56 -25.09 -7.41
N ILE A 34 -0.51 -25.39 -6.67
CA ILE A 34 -1.45 -24.38 -6.17
C ILE A 34 -0.73 -23.43 -5.21
N GLY A 35 0.05 -23.97 -4.25
CA GLY A 35 0.83 -23.15 -3.33
C GLY A 35 1.80 -22.22 -4.06
N ARG A 36 2.48 -22.73 -5.09
CA ARG A 36 3.39 -21.97 -5.94
C ARG A 36 2.67 -20.88 -6.76
N ALA A 37 1.48 -21.18 -7.28
CA ALA A 37 0.70 -20.22 -8.06
C ALA A 37 0.24 -19.02 -7.21
N ILE A 38 0.03 -19.22 -5.90
CA ILE A 38 -0.48 -18.20 -4.99
C ILE A 38 0.67 -17.46 -4.30
N TYR A 39 1.63 -18.19 -3.74
CA TYR A 39 2.66 -17.66 -2.83
C TYR A 39 4.04 -17.51 -3.50
N GLY A 40 4.14 -17.81 -4.79
CA GLY A 40 5.39 -17.77 -5.53
C GLY A 40 6.19 -19.07 -5.47
N ASP A 41 7.25 -19.13 -6.28
CA ASP A 41 8.10 -20.30 -6.42
C ASP A 41 9.30 -20.35 -5.47
N GLY A 42 9.63 -19.22 -4.85
CA GLY A 42 10.76 -19.12 -3.94
C GLY A 42 12.11 -18.94 -4.64
N SER A 43 12.12 -18.56 -5.92
CA SER A 43 13.34 -18.42 -6.74
C SER A 43 14.36 -17.40 -6.23
N ASP A 44 13.96 -16.45 -5.37
CA ASP A 44 14.85 -15.49 -4.72
C ASP A 44 15.39 -15.97 -3.36
N GLY A 45 15.03 -17.19 -2.92
CA GLY A 45 15.57 -17.85 -1.73
C GLY A 45 15.19 -17.18 -0.41
N ASP A 46 15.87 -17.59 0.66
CA ASP A 46 15.69 -17.02 2.00
C ASP A 46 16.43 -15.68 2.13
N VAL A 47 15.72 -14.63 2.54
CA VAL A 47 16.29 -13.29 2.64
C VAL A 47 15.97 -12.65 3.99
N VAL A 48 17.00 -12.01 4.56
CA VAL A 48 16.88 -11.10 5.70
C VAL A 48 17.21 -9.68 5.24
N ILE A 49 16.23 -8.78 5.38
CA ILE A 49 16.40 -7.36 5.11
C ILE A 49 16.94 -6.70 6.37
N ALA A 50 18.26 -6.52 6.41
CA ALA A 50 19.02 -5.86 7.48
C ALA A 50 19.48 -4.43 7.08
N GLY A 51 18.77 -3.82 6.13
CA GLY A 51 19.03 -2.48 5.60
C GLY A 51 17.84 -1.99 4.77
N ASP A 52 17.61 -0.68 4.69
CA ASP A 52 16.53 -0.13 3.87
C ASP A 52 16.71 -0.57 2.40
N THR A 53 15.67 -1.23 1.86
CA THR A 53 15.77 -1.92 0.57
C THR A 53 14.67 -1.46 -0.36
N ASN A 54 15.03 -1.10 -1.59
CA ASN A 54 14.10 -0.80 -2.67
C ASN A 54 14.03 -2.00 -3.62
N LEU A 55 12.81 -2.48 -3.90
CA LEU A 55 12.63 -3.48 -4.95
C LEU A 55 12.78 -2.86 -6.34
N ALA A 56 13.33 -3.64 -7.26
CA ALA A 56 13.48 -3.28 -8.67
C ALA A 56 12.71 -4.22 -9.62
N ARG A 57 12.07 -5.26 -9.07
CA ARG A 57 11.21 -6.23 -9.75
C ARG A 57 10.30 -6.91 -8.73
N ASP A 58 9.37 -7.71 -9.22
CA ASP A 58 8.65 -8.67 -8.37
C ASP A 58 9.62 -9.68 -7.76
N MET A 59 9.40 -9.99 -6.49
CA MET A 59 10.27 -10.88 -5.72
C MET A 59 9.51 -12.10 -5.21
N PHE A 60 10.15 -13.25 -5.26
CA PHE A 60 9.62 -14.58 -4.95
C PHE A 60 10.51 -15.27 -3.92
N TYR A 61 10.34 -14.96 -2.65
CA TYR A 61 11.18 -15.48 -1.57
C TYR A 61 10.73 -16.86 -1.10
N ASP A 62 11.66 -17.65 -0.58
CA ASP A 62 11.36 -18.84 0.20
C ASP A 62 10.82 -18.40 1.57
N ASP A 63 11.69 -17.88 2.44
CA ASP A 63 11.33 -17.10 3.62
C ASP A 63 11.83 -15.65 3.50
N LEU A 64 11.07 -14.70 4.04
CA LEU A 64 11.47 -13.28 4.09
C LEU A 64 11.34 -12.75 5.51
N THR A 65 12.45 -12.24 6.05
CA THR A 65 12.45 -11.50 7.32
C THR A 65 12.81 -10.05 7.09
N ILE A 66 11.99 -9.14 7.60
CA ILE A 66 12.32 -7.71 7.70
C ILE A 66 12.74 -7.45 9.13
N ASP A 67 14.03 -7.17 9.34
CA ASP A 67 14.56 -6.89 10.68
C ASP A 67 14.00 -5.59 11.26
N VAL A 68 14.09 -5.47 12.58
CA VAL A 68 13.70 -4.26 13.29
C VAL A 68 14.39 -3.04 12.70
N THR A 69 13.73 -1.89 12.73
CA THR A 69 14.22 -0.59 12.23
C THR A 69 14.34 -0.42 10.72
N PHE A 70 14.36 -1.49 9.93
CA PHE A 70 14.51 -1.39 8.47
C PHE A 70 13.18 -1.38 7.73
N THR A 71 13.19 -0.76 6.55
CA THR A 71 12.04 -0.69 5.66
C THR A 71 12.31 -1.36 4.33
N LEU A 72 11.42 -2.28 3.94
CA LEU A 72 11.29 -2.76 2.58
C LEU A 72 10.32 -1.84 1.81
N PHE A 73 10.84 -1.11 0.84
CA PHE A 73 10.04 -0.30 -0.08
C PHE A 73 9.73 -1.12 -1.33
N THR A 74 8.46 -1.46 -1.55
CA THR A 74 8.09 -2.34 -2.67
C THR A 74 8.13 -1.62 -4.01
N LYS A 75 8.08 -0.29 -4.04
CA LYS A 75 8.18 0.56 -5.25
C LYS A 75 7.25 0.12 -6.39
N GLY A 76 6.06 -0.40 -6.02
CA GLY A 76 5.05 -0.86 -6.97
C GLY A 76 5.34 -2.26 -7.53
N TYR A 77 6.14 -3.06 -6.84
CA TYR A 77 6.33 -4.48 -7.14
C TYR A 77 5.59 -5.37 -6.13
N ARG A 78 5.29 -6.58 -6.56
CA ARG A 78 4.63 -7.62 -5.77
C ARG A 78 5.66 -8.37 -4.92
N VAL A 79 5.22 -8.79 -3.75
CA VAL A 79 6.01 -9.64 -2.85
C VAL A 79 5.31 -10.98 -2.70
N PHE A 80 6.00 -12.04 -3.11
CA PHE A 80 5.57 -13.42 -2.96
C PHE A 80 6.50 -14.12 -1.96
N VAL A 81 5.95 -14.88 -1.01
CA VAL A 81 6.72 -15.63 -0.01
C VAL A 81 6.14 -17.05 0.15
N LYS A 82 6.87 -18.05 -0.34
CA LYS A 82 6.44 -19.46 -0.34
C LYS A 82 6.25 -20.03 1.07
N GLY A 83 7.09 -19.59 2.01
CA GLY A 83 7.12 -19.98 3.41
C GLY A 83 6.57 -18.89 4.33
N ILE A 84 7.44 -18.30 5.15
CA ILE A 84 7.12 -17.37 6.22
C ILE A 84 7.63 -15.97 5.89
N LEU A 85 6.70 -15.02 5.91
CA LEU A 85 7.00 -13.59 5.95
C LEU A 85 6.99 -13.11 7.40
N THR A 86 8.16 -12.77 7.93
CA THR A 86 8.32 -12.18 9.27
C THR A 86 8.55 -10.67 9.16
N VAL A 87 7.65 -9.86 9.71
CA VAL A 87 7.73 -8.39 9.67
C VAL A 87 8.00 -7.83 11.06
N ASN A 88 9.28 -7.64 11.39
CA ASN A 88 9.71 -6.94 12.61
C ASN A 88 10.01 -5.45 12.34
N GLY A 89 10.34 -5.11 11.09
CA GLY A 89 10.51 -3.73 10.59
C GLY A 89 9.25 -3.19 9.90
N THR A 90 9.41 -2.59 8.71
CA THR A 90 8.30 -2.03 7.93
C THR A 90 8.30 -2.55 6.49
N ILE A 91 7.11 -2.86 5.96
CA ILE A 91 6.90 -2.99 4.50
C ILE A 91 6.04 -1.81 4.05
N SER A 92 6.52 -1.03 3.08
CA SER A 92 5.91 0.23 2.70
C SER A 92 5.75 0.42 1.21
N GLN A 93 4.57 0.91 0.83
CA GLN A 93 4.29 1.57 -0.45
C GLN A 93 3.64 2.94 -0.19
N ARG A 94 4.17 3.66 0.82
CA ARG A 94 3.68 4.99 1.20
C ARG A 94 3.96 6.02 0.08
N GLY A 95 3.01 6.95 -0.12
CA GLY A 95 3.18 8.12 -0.97
C GLY A 95 4.30 9.05 -0.48
N ASN A 96 4.87 9.81 -1.40
CA ASN A 96 5.79 10.90 -1.10
C ASN A 96 5.05 12.12 -0.52
N ASP A 97 5.66 12.76 0.46
CA ASP A 97 5.14 13.97 1.09
C ASP A 97 5.23 15.19 0.17
N GLY A 98 4.34 16.16 0.38
CA GLY A 98 4.42 17.47 -0.24
C GLY A 98 5.54 18.31 0.37
N LEU A 99 6.10 19.22 -0.42
CA LEU A 99 7.10 20.17 0.04
C LEU A 99 6.45 21.37 0.74
N PRO A 100 7.17 21.99 1.69
CA PRO A 100 6.69 23.21 2.29
C PRO A 100 6.65 24.36 1.28
N GLY A 101 5.76 25.32 1.50
CA GLY A 101 5.78 26.60 0.78
C GLY A 101 7.00 27.44 1.16
N THR A 102 7.41 28.33 0.26
CA THR A 102 8.44 29.35 0.51
C THR A 102 7.78 30.72 0.64
N ALA A 103 8.53 31.79 0.96
CA ALA A 103 7.98 33.15 1.07
C ALA A 103 7.35 33.69 -0.23
N LEU A 104 7.73 33.17 -1.39
CA LEU A 104 7.31 33.68 -2.70
C LEU A 104 6.52 32.65 -3.53
N GLU A 105 6.58 31.37 -3.18
CA GLU A 105 5.95 30.30 -3.94
C GLU A 105 5.28 29.27 -3.02
N GLY A 106 4.12 28.74 -3.46
CA GLY A 106 3.52 27.58 -2.81
C GLY A 106 4.35 26.31 -3.00
N GLY A 107 4.26 25.40 -2.02
CA GLY A 107 5.08 24.20 -1.98
C GLY A 107 4.77 23.24 -3.12
N ALA A 108 5.78 22.53 -3.63
CA ALA A 108 5.54 21.50 -4.63
C ALA A 108 4.74 20.34 -4.03
N GLY A 109 3.78 19.80 -4.78
CA GLY A 109 3.10 18.57 -4.37
C GLY A 109 4.06 17.39 -4.31
N GLY A 110 3.72 16.37 -3.51
CA GLY A 110 4.49 15.13 -3.44
C GLY A 110 4.53 14.44 -4.78
N ALA A 111 5.70 13.96 -5.19
CA ALA A 111 5.84 13.26 -6.47
C ALA A 111 5.00 11.97 -6.49
N ALA A 112 4.44 11.63 -7.64
CA ALA A 112 3.82 10.32 -7.86
C ALA A 112 4.81 9.19 -7.58
N LEU A 113 4.33 8.07 -7.04
CA LEU A 113 5.14 6.85 -7.00
C LEU A 113 5.25 6.27 -8.41
N ALA A 114 6.45 5.82 -8.78
CA ALA A 114 6.67 5.14 -10.05
C ALA A 114 5.84 3.85 -10.13
N SER A 115 5.42 3.49 -11.35
CA SER A 115 4.83 2.19 -11.63
C SER A 115 5.92 1.12 -11.66
N GLY A 116 5.71 0.03 -10.92
CA GLY A 116 6.47 -1.20 -11.07
C GLY A 116 5.68 -2.18 -11.94
N SER A 117 5.52 -3.41 -11.45
CA SER A 117 4.53 -4.35 -12.00
C SER A 117 3.09 -3.95 -11.63
N LEU A 118 2.95 -3.09 -10.62
CA LEU A 118 1.71 -2.46 -10.16
C LEU A 118 1.62 -1.03 -10.68
N GLY A 119 0.40 -0.51 -10.75
CA GLY A 119 0.14 0.87 -11.20
C GLY A 119 0.81 1.92 -10.31
N ALA A 120 1.10 3.09 -10.90
CA ALA A 120 1.60 4.26 -10.20
C ALA A 120 0.55 4.83 -9.23
N SER A 121 1.00 5.64 -8.26
CA SER A 121 0.09 6.53 -7.51
C SER A 121 -0.02 7.89 -8.19
N ALA A 122 -1.01 8.71 -7.83
CA ALA A 122 -1.08 10.07 -8.34
C ALA A 122 -0.18 11.01 -7.51
N ALA A 123 0.36 12.04 -8.19
CA ALA A 123 1.07 13.12 -7.53
C ALA A 123 0.13 13.97 -6.66
N GLY A 124 0.71 14.66 -5.67
CA GLY A 124 0.04 15.70 -4.91
C GLY A 124 -0.06 17.02 -5.69
N GLY A 125 -1.02 17.87 -5.32
CA GLY A 125 -1.20 19.18 -5.93
C GLY A 125 -0.16 20.20 -5.44
N LYS A 126 0.27 21.13 -6.31
CA LYS A 126 1.08 22.29 -5.89
C LYS A 126 0.28 23.18 -4.93
N GLY A 127 0.94 23.70 -3.91
CA GLY A 127 0.43 24.77 -3.06
C GLY A 127 0.28 26.07 -3.85
N GLN A 128 -0.71 26.87 -3.49
CA GLN A 128 -0.90 28.18 -4.12
C GLN A 128 0.13 29.17 -3.58
N GLY A 129 0.75 29.92 -4.50
CA GLY A 129 1.56 31.10 -4.16
C GLY A 129 0.70 32.35 -4.20
N ASN A 130 0.67 33.13 -3.12
CA ASN A 130 0.10 34.46 -3.14
C ASN A 130 1.23 35.43 -2.76
N ASN A 131 1.66 36.24 -3.75
CA ASN A 131 2.80 37.17 -3.73
C ASN A 131 2.72 38.27 -2.63
N THR A 132 1.81 38.12 -1.67
CA THR A 132 1.42 39.12 -0.68
C THR A 132 1.28 38.53 0.72
N ASN A 133 2.12 37.55 1.10
CA ASN A 133 2.40 37.14 2.50
C ASN A 133 1.87 35.79 2.99
N TYR A 134 1.24 34.93 2.18
CA TYR A 134 0.93 33.56 2.65
C TYR A 134 0.97 32.58 1.49
N ASN A 135 1.73 31.51 1.64
CA ASN A 135 1.82 30.46 0.62
C ASN A 135 1.43 29.12 1.24
N GLY A 136 0.60 28.37 0.51
CA GLY A 136 0.19 27.03 0.90
C GLY A 136 1.34 26.04 0.72
N GLY A 137 1.39 25.02 1.58
CA GLY A 137 2.24 23.87 1.34
C GLY A 137 1.69 23.01 0.20
N GLY A 138 2.56 22.23 -0.43
CA GLY A 138 2.15 21.26 -1.43
C GLY A 138 1.37 20.11 -0.80
N GLY A 139 0.44 19.52 -1.54
CA GLY A 139 -0.27 18.33 -1.07
C GLY A 139 0.58 17.07 -1.17
N GLY A 140 0.35 16.08 -0.30
CA GLY A 140 1.01 14.78 -0.39
C GLY A 140 0.50 13.94 -1.56
N SER A 141 1.36 13.07 -2.11
CA SER A 141 0.95 12.11 -3.14
C SER A 141 0.11 10.97 -2.56
N GLY A 142 -0.64 10.29 -3.41
CA GLY A 142 -1.42 9.13 -2.96
C GLY A 142 -0.57 7.93 -2.59
N GLY A 143 -1.10 7.08 -1.71
CA GLY A 143 -0.53 5.77 -1.42
C GLY A 143 -0.64 4.85 -2.63
N GLY A 144 0.33 3.95 -2.80
CA GLY A 144 0.33 3.01 -3.92
C GLY A 144 -0.49 1.76 -3.66
N LEU A 145 -0.40 0.82 -4.59
CA LEU A 145 -0.93 -0.53 -4.43
C LEU A 145 0.16 -1.42 -3.82
N LEU A 146 -0.13 -2.05 -2.67
CA LEU A 146 0.74 -3.00 -2.01
C LEU A 146 0.08 -4.38 -2.04
N ILE A 147 0.70 -5.32 -2.78
CA ILE A 147 0.27 -6.71 -2.86
C ILE A 147 1.32 -7.61 -2.23
N ILE A 148 0.91 -8.36 -1.21
CA ILE A 148 1.73 -9.37 -0.55
C ILE A 148 0.97 -10.69 -0.56
N GLN A 149 1.62 -11.74 -1.04
CA GLN A 149 1.08 -13.10 -1.04
C GLN A 149 2.09 -14.00 -0.33
N ALA A 150 1.75 -14.44 0.88
CA ALA A 150 2.66 -15.21 1.71
C ALA A 150 1.94 -16.37 2.36
N LYS A 151 2.51 -17.58 2.35
CA LYS A 151 1.84 -18.74 2.97
C LYS A 151 1.59 -18.49 4.45
N SER A 152 2.58 -17.97 5.17
CA SER A 152 2.43 -17.53 6.55
C SER A 152 2.93 -16.10 6.73
N ILE A 153 2.16 -15.27 7.41
CA ILE A 153 2.57 -13.93 7.83
C ILE A 153 2.68 -13.88 9.35
N VAL A 154 3.83 -13.45 9.83
CA VAL A 154 4.07 -13.06 11.23
C VAL A 154 4.31 -11.56 11.23
N ASN A 155 3.26 -10.77 11.43
CA ASN A 155 3.36 -9.32 11.45
C ASN A 155 3.50 -8.80 12.87
N ASN A 156 4.72 -8.44 13.26
CA ASN A 156 5.04 -7.88 14.56
C ASN A 156 5.15 -6.34 14.55
N SER A 157 5.00 -5.71 13.38
CA SER A 157 5.24 -4.27 13.22
C SER A 157 4.31 -3.65 12.16
N VAL A 158 4.81 -3.07 11.05
CA VAL A 158 3.98 -2.24 10.16
C VAL A 158 4.01 -2.75 8.71
N ILE A 159 2.82 -2.93 8.14
CA ILE A 159 2.60 -3.06 6.70
C ILE A 159 1.71 -1.90 6.26
N THR A 160 2.18 -1.08 5.33
CA THR A 160 1.50 0.18 4.99
C THR A 160 1.51 0.55 3.50
N ALA A 161 0.38 1.06 3.04
CA ALA A 161 0.19 1.69 1.74
C ALA A 161 -0.37 3.11 1.90
N ASN A 162 0.08 3.87 2.89
CA ASN A 162 -0.51 5.17 3.21
C ASN A 162 -0.22 6.25 2.14
N GLY A 163 -1.01 7.32 2.11
CA GLY A 163 -0.66 8.54 1.38
C GLY A 163 0.56 9.25 1.99
N GLY A 164 1.17 10.13 1.20
CA GLY A 164 2.16 11.08 1.70
C GLY A 164 1.50 12.24 2.43
N ASP A 165 2.21 12.85 3.36
CA ASP A 165 1.71 13.98 4.15
C ASP A 165 1.75 15.27 3.32
N GLY A 166 0.90 16.24 3.67
CA GLY A 166 0.95 17.58 3.10
C GLY A 166 2.15 18.38 3.64
N GLY A 167 2.71 19.24 2.80
CA GLY A 167 3.73 20.19 3.22
C GLY A 167 3.14 21.30 4.10
N ALA A 168 3.96 21.86 4.99
CA ALA A 168 3.61 23.07 5.72
C ALA A 168 3.60 24.29 4.78
N GLY A 169 2.67 25.21 4.94
CA GLY A 169 2.75 26.51 4.28
C GLY A 169 3.75 27.43 4.97
N SER A 170 4.13 28.51 4.28
CA SER A 170 5.03 29.51 4.84
C SER A 170 4.26 30.62 5.54
N VAL A 171 4.73 31.04 6.71
CA VAL A 171 4.43 32.37 7.28
C VAL A 171 5.62 33.28 6.94
N PRO A 172 5.42 34.51 6.46
CA PRO A 172 6.51 35.46 6.31
C PRO A 172 6.96 35.84 7.71
N VAL A 173 8.19 35.45 8.02
CA VAL A 173 9.14 36.09 8.94
C VAL A 173 8.48 37.21 9.78
N ALA A 174 8.18 36.94 11.05
CA ALA A 174 9.15 37.28 12.09
C ALA A 174 9.36 36.24 13.20
N THR A 175 8.69 35.09 13.18
CA THR A 175 8.96 34.02 14.16
C THR A 175 8.77 32.67 13.51
N ALA A 176 9.87 31.94 13.31
CA ALA A 176 9.85 30.61 12.69
C ALA A 176 8.96 29.66 13.49
N GLY A 177 7.80 29.30 12.93
CA GLY A 177 6.97 28.21 13.43
C GLY A 177 7.63 26.89 13.08
N THR A 178 8.00 26.12 14.10
CA THR A 178 8.48 24.73 14.00
C THR A 178 7.50 23.87 13.19
N ALA A 179 8.03 22.96 12.37
CA ALA A 179 7.25 21.95 11.66
C ALA A 179 6.27 21.26 12.62
N GLY A 180 4.98 21.30 12.28
CA GLY A 180 3.90 20.84 13.15
C GLY A 180 4.01 19.36 13.45
N ALA A 181 4.41 19.02 14.67
CA ALA A 181 3.96 17.79 15.30
C ALA A 181 2.43 17.75 15.31
N VAL A 182 1.87 16.55 15.42
CA VAL A 182 0.42 16.25 15.55
C VAL A 182 -0.16 16.94 16.79
N GLY A 183 -0.32 18.26 16.73
CA GLY A 183 -0.81 19.11 17.81
C GLY A 183 -2.27 19.42 17.54
N ALA A 184 -3.15 18.94 18.42
CA ALA A 184 -4.55 19.32 18.46
C ALA A 184 -4.68 20.85 18.47
N ALA A 185 -5.35 21.40 17.47
CA ALA A 185 -5.57 22.84 17.35
C ALA A 185 -6.42 23.32 18.55
N SER A 186 -5.87 24.21 19.37
CA SER A 186 -6.53 24.79 20.55
C SER A 186 -7.41 26.01 20.23
N SER A 187 -7.80 26.24 18.97
CA SER A 187 -8.81 27.27 18.63
C SER A 187 -9.51 26.98 17.31
N PRO A 188 -10.86 27.01 17.24
CA PRO A 188 -11.62 26.74 16.03
C PRO A 188 -11.72 28.03 15.20
N SER A 189 -10.72 28.32 14.35
CA SER A 189 -10.90 29.36 13.33
C SER A 189 -10.40 28.92 11.96
N LEU A 190 -11.35 28.42 11.17
CA LEU A 190 -11.48 28.58 9.72
C LEU A 190 -10.20 28.32 8.89
N GLY A 191 -9.84 27.04 8.75
CA GLY A 191 -8.82 26.57 7.82
C GLY A 191 -9.34 26.47 6.37
N GLY A 192 -8.47 26.78 5.40
CA GLY A 192 -8.79 26.61 3.98
C GLY A 192 -8.90 25.14 3.59
N ASN A 193 -9.79 24.83 2.64
CA ASN A 193 -9.97 23.47 2.13
C ASN A 193 -8.68 23.02 1.42
N GLY A 194 -7.93 22.10 2.05
CA GLY A 194 -6.95 21.28 1.34
C GLY A 194 -7.65 20.60 0.17
N GLY A 195 -7.00 20.53 -0.99
CA GLY A 195 -7.61 19.87 -2.14
C GLY A 195 -7.92 18.42 -1.79
N GLY A 196 -9.09 17.96 -2.21
CA GLY A 196 -9.59 16.63 -1.85
C GLY A 196 -8.56 15.57 -2.19
N GLY A 197 -8.26 14.71 -1.20
CA GLY A 197 -7.55 13.47 -1.47
C GLY A 197 -8.32 12.71 -2.55
N GLY A 198 -7.61 12.13 -3.50
CA GLY A 198 -8.26 11.35 -4.54
C GLY A 198 -9.05 10.20 -3.96
N GLY A 199 -10.15 9.91 -4.64
CA GLY A 199 -10.99 8.77 -4.34
C GLY A 199 -10.22 7.45 -4.36
N VAL A 200 -10.76 6.53 -3.56
CA VAL A 200 -10.31 5.17 -3.33
C VAL A 200 -10.14 4.40 -4.64
N CYS A 201 -9.00 3.71 -4.78
CA CYS A 201 -8.69 2.55 -5.63
C CYS A 201 -9.31 2.42 -7.06
N TYR A 202 -9.97 3.43 -7.63
CA TYR A 202 -10.58 3.43 -8.95
C TYR A 202 -10.71 4.87 -9.48
N ASN A 203 -9.87 5.20 -10.46
CA ASN A 203 -9.89 6.39 -11.33
C ASN A 203 -9.75 7.78 -10.65
N GLY A 204 -8.60 8.42 -10.86
CA GLY A 204 -8.29 9.76 -10.36
C GLY A 204 -8.97 10.88 -11.15
N GLY A 205 -9.51 11.84 -10.42
CA GLY A 205 -10.22 13.03 -10.92
C GLY A 205 -11.48 13.23 -10.06
N ALA A 206 -11.86 14.46 -9.73
CA ALA A 206 -12.95 14.78 -8.82
C ALA A 206 -14.22 13.95 -9.12
N ALA A 207 -14.47 12.88 -8.37
CA ALA A 207 -15.51 11.92 -8.67
C ALA A 207 -16.60 11.95 -7.60
N THR A 208 -17.80 12.21 -8.11
CA THR A 208 -19.08 11.84 -7.50
C THR A 208 -19.02 10.40 -6.96
N PRO A 209 -19.62 10.13 -5.79
CA PRO A 209 -19.60 8.81 -5.17
C PRO A 209 -20.17 7.75 -6.11
N SER A 210 -19.50 6.59 -6.18
CA SER A 210 -19.95 5.43 -6.96
C SER A 210 -21.34 4.99 -6.49
N ALA A 211 -22.28 4.91 -7.44
CA ALA A 211 -23.61 4.39 -7.18
C ALA A 211 -23.53 2.93 -6.74
N ALA A 212 -24.41 2.52 -5.82
CA ALA A 212 -24.48 1.16 -5.26
C ALA A 212 -24.67 0.02 -6.30
N SER A 213 -24.84 0.36 -7.58
CA SER A 213 -24.96 -0.57 -8.71
C SER A 213 -23.62 -1.03 -9.30
N GLU A 214 -22.49 -0.39 -8.97
CA GLU A 214 -21.16 -0.78 -9.47
C GLU A 214 -20.52 -1.81 -8.53
N GLY A 215 -21.11 -3.01 -8.57
CA GLY A 215 -20.57 -4.32 -8.21
C GLY A 215 -19.35 -4.39 -7.29
N GLY A 216 -19.59 -4.41 -5.98
CA GLY A 216 -18.63 -4.94 -5.02
C GLY A 216 -18.22 -6.38 -5.35
N PHE A 217 -16.91 -6.65 -5.26
CA PHE A 217 -16.27 -7.96 -5.09
C PHE A 217 -17.21 -9.18 -5.10
N ARG A 218 -17.59 -9.67 -6.29
CA ARG A 218 -18.27 -10.97 -6.46
C ARG A 218 -17.55 -11.79 -7.52
N SER A 219 -16.43 -12.41 -7.14
CA SER A 219 -15.91 -13.68 -7.74
C SER A 219 -14.58 -14.12 -7.09
N LEU A 220 -14.61 -14.41 -5.78
CA LEU A 220 -13.44 -14.89 -5.03
C LEU A 220 -12.91 -16.30 -5.39
N PRO A 221 -13.59 -17.19 -6.14
CA PRO A 221 -12.93 -18.42 -6.61
C PRO A 221 -12.01 -18.23 -7.83
N ALA A 222 -12.09 -17.09 -8.54
CA ALA A 222 -11.27 -16.81 -9.72
C ALA A 222 -10.10 -15.84 -9.43
N ALA A 223 -10.11 -15.16 -8.27
CA ALA A 223 -9.15 -14.11 -7.92
C ALA A 223 -7.77 -14.62 -7.49
N THR A 224 -7.63 -15.91 -7.15
CA THR A 224 -6.32 -16.49 -6.82
C THR A 224 -5.49 -16.83 -8.06
N LEU A 225 -6.10 -16.82 -9.25
CA LEU A 225 -5.41 -16.80 -10.55
C LEU A 225 -5.48 -15.37 -11.08
N LEU A 226 -4.55 -14.53 -10.63
CA LEU A 226 -4.34 -13.16 -11.12
C LEU A 226 -3.84 -13.17 -12.58
N ARG A 227 -4.63 -13.67 -13.52
CA ARG A 227 -4.55 -13.32 -14.93
C ARG A 227 -5.69 -12.36 -15.19
N LEU A 228 -5.44 -11.07 -14.94
CA LEU A 228 -6.35 -9.98 -15.32
C LEU A 228 -6.73 -10.15 -16.80
N PRO A 229 -7.98 -10.51 -17.16
CA PRO A 229 -8.37 -10.55 -18.55
C PRO A 229 -8.52 -9.11 -19.02
N SER A 230 -7.72 -8.73 -20.03
CA SER A 230 -7.89 -7.53 -20.88
C SER A 230 -8.08 -6.18 -20.16
N SER A 231 -6.98 -5.43 -20.05
CA SER A 231 -6.86 -3.96 -20.27
C SER A 231 -7.79 -2.93 -19.59
N ALA A 232 -8.77 -3.29 -18.76
CA ALA A 232 -9.78 -2.31 -18.30
C ALA A 232 -9.90 -2.10 -16.77
N ALA A 233 -9.53 -3.07 -15.93
CA ALA A 233 -9.61 -2.92 -14.47
C ALA A 233 -8.19 -2.82 -13.87
N VAL A 234 -7.64 -1.61 -13.86
CA VAL A 234 -6.39 -1.32 -13.16
C VAL A 234 -6.74 -0.83 -11.76
N LEU A 235 -6.38 -1.60 -10.73
CA LEU A 235 -6.33 -1.11 -9.36
C LEU A 235 -5.23 -0.04 -9.29
N LEU A 236 -5.61 1.21 -9.14
CA LEU A 236 -4.67 2.33 -9.03
C LEU A 236 -4.54 2.77 -7.56
N GLY A 237 -3.41 3.40 -7.21
CA GLY A 237 -3.32 4.14 -5.95
C GLY A 237 -4.33 5.30 -5.93
N ALA A 238 -4.81 5.69 -4.75
CA ALA A 238 -5.69 6.87 -4.65
C ALA A 238 -4.95 8.15 -5.09
N ALA A 239 -5.69 9.22 -5.40
CA ALA A 239 -5.03 10.46 -5.83
C ALA A 239 -4.45 11.26 -4.64
N GLY A 240 -3.45 12.09 -4.92
CA GLY A 240 -2.86 12.99 -3.94
C GLY A 240 -3.84 14.08 -3.48
N GLY A 241 -3.60 14.64 -2.31
CA GLY A 241 -4.33 15.82 -1.82
C GLY A 241 -3.88 17.07 -2.57
N GLY A 242 -4.73 18.07 -2.67
CA GLY A 242 -4.35 19.37 -3.22
C GLY A 242 -3.85 20.35 -2.15
N GLY A 243 -3.02 21.31 -2.54
CA GLY A 243 -2.61 22.41 -1.68
C GLY A 243 -3.77 23.41 -1.51
N GLY A 244 -4.13 23.75 -0.27
CA GLY A 244 -5.24 24.66 0.02
C GLY A 244 -4.82 26.13 0.07
N LEU A 245 -5.72 27.02 -0.39
CA LEU A 245 -5.87 28.40 0.09
C LEU A 245 -7.28 28.89 -0.28
N VAL A 246 -8.08 29.30 0.71
CA VAL A 246 -9.28 30.12 0.47
C VAL A 246 -8.87 31.57 0.65
N ALA A 247 -9.03 32.39 -0.39
CA ALA A 247 -8.75 33.81 -0.32
C ALA A 247 -9.62 34.47 0.77
N GLY A 248 -8.99 35.06 1.79
CA GLY A 248 -9.65 35.97 2.74
C GLY A 248 -9.87 35.47 4.19
N VAL A 249 -9.29 34.34 4.61
CA VAL A 249 -9.43 33.83 6.00
C VAL A 249 -8.08 33.38 6.60
N SER A 250 -7.97 33.54 7.92
CA SER A 250 -6.81 33.40 8.82
C SER A 250 -5.92 32.14 8.68
N PRO A 251 -4.70 32.13 9.29
CA PRO A 251 -3.55 31.34 8.85
C PRO A 251 -3.62 29.88 9.28
N GLY A 252 -4.34 29.07 8.51
CA GLY A 252 -4.19 27.61 8.48
C GLY A 252 -3.48 27.19 7.20
N ASN A 253 -2.23 27.60 7.01
CA ASN A 253 -1.47 27.35 5.78
C ASN A 253 -0.90 25.93 5.78
N GLN A 254 -1.70 24.90 5.54
CA GLN A 254 -1.19 23.53 5.40
C GLN A 254 -1.63 22.92 4.07
N GLY A 255 -0.76 22.13 3.45
CA GLY A 255 -1.10 21.31 2.29
C GLY A 255 -2.10 20.20 2.67
N GLY A 256 -2.90 19.76 1.70
CA GLY A 256 -3.76 18.58 1.86
C GLY A 256 -2.93 17.29 1.90
N GLY A 257 -3.31 16.33 2.74
CA GLY A 257 -2.66 15.02 2.78
C GLY A 257 -3.03 14.19 1.55
N GLY A 258 -2.14 13.27 1.15
CA GLY A 258 -2.37 12.33 0.07
C GLY A 258 -3.53 11.37 0.34
N GLY A 259 -4.20 10.88 -0.70
CA GLY A 259 -5.17 9.79 -0.55
C GLY A 259 -4.51 8.48 -0.11
N GLY A 260 -5.21 7.64 0.63
CA GLY A 260 -4.72 6.34 1.06
C GLY A 260 -4.59 5.33 -0.08
N GLY A 261 -3.62 4.43 -0.01
CA GLY A 261 -3.43 3.40 -1.03
C GLY A 261 -4.38 2.22 -0.91
N CYS A 262 -3.97 1.08 -1.46
CA CYS A 262 -4.69 -0.18 -1.34
C CYS A 262 -3.71 -1.25 -0.87
N LEU A 263 -4.05 -1.96 0.20
CA LEU A 263 -3.27 -3.06 0.76
C LEU A 263 -4.03 -4.37 0.53
N PHE A 264 -3.40 -5.29 -0.20
CA PHE A 264 -3.92 -6.63 -0.44
C PHE A 264 -2.97 -7.67 0.16
N LEU A 265 -3.48 -8.45 1.12
CA LEU A 265 -2.77 -9.54 1.77
C LEU A 265 -3.48 -10.86 1.45
N ALA A 266 -2.76 -11.81 0.86
CA ALA A 266 -3.23 -13.18 0.71
C ALA A 266 -2.36 -14.12 1.54
N TYR A 267 -2.96 -14.89 2.44
CA TYR A 267 -2.23 -15.80 3.33
C TYR A 267 -3.02 -17.01 3.78
N ASN A 268 -2.31 -18.09 4.14
CA ASN A 268 -2.93 -19.25 4.80
C ASN A 268 -2.99 -19.06 6.31
N THR A 269 -1.93 -18.48 6.91
CA THR A 269 -1.93 -18.13 8.33
C THR A 269 -1.41 -16.72 8.55
N TYR A 270 -2.05 -15.98 9.44
CA TYR A 270 -1.60 -14.67 9.90
C TYR A 270 -1.53 -14.68 11.43
N THR A 271 -0.38 -14.28 11.97
CA THR A 271 -0.15 -14.10 13.40
C THR A 271 0.56 -12.78 13.68
N GLY A 272 0.57 -12.37 14.94
CA GLY A 272 1.16 -11.10 15.37
C GLY A 272 0.15 -9.96 15.50
N ALA A 273 0.56 -8.89 16.20
CA ALA A 273 -0.27 -7.74 16.53
C ALA A 273 0.10 -6.48 15.72
N GLY A 274 0.90 -6.65 14.66
CA GLY A 274 1.34 -5.58 13.79
C GLY A 274 0.18 -4.86 13.08
N THR A 275 0.42 -3.59 12.78
CA THR A 275 -0.52 -2.67 12.13
C THR A 275 -0.53 -2.89 10.61
N LYS A 276 -1.74 -2.86 10.05
CA LYS A 276 -2.03 -2.87 8.61
C LYS A 276 -2.77 -1.59 8.26
N THR A 277 -2.18 -0.72 7.44
CA THR A 277 -2.79 0.58 7.12
C THR A 277 -2.71 0.93 5.65
N ALA A 278 -3.74 1.59 5.16
CA ALA A 278 -3.77 2.22 3.86
C ALA A 278 -4.41 3.61 3.98
N ASN A 279 -4.10 4.35 5.04
CA ASN A 279 -4.71 5.63 5.34
C ASN A 279 -4.19 6.72 4.41
N GLY A 280 -4.96 7.78 4.20
CA GLY A 280 -4.42 9.00 3.61
C GLY A 280 -3.30 9.60 4.48
N GLY A 281 -2.47 10.42 3.88
CA GLY A 281 -1.47 11.18 4.61
C GLY A 281 -2.10 12.24 5.50
N ALA A 282 -1.33 12.71 6.47
CA ALA A 282 -1.69 13.83 7.32
C ALA A 282 -1.76 15.12 6.49
N GLY A 283 -2.80 15.93 6.74
CA GLY A 283 -2.93 17.26 6.15
C GLY A 283 -4.01 18.06 6.86
N ALA A 284 -4.31 19.25 6.34
CA ALA A 284 -5.33 20.15 6.91
C ALA A 284 -6.74 19.54 6.99
N VAL A 285 -7.01 18.56 6.13
CA VAL A 285 -8.26 17.80 6.06
C VAL A 285 -7.91 16.33 6.22
N ALA A 286 -8.69 15.59 7.01
CA ALA A 286 -8.48 14.16 7.22
C ALA A 286 -8.33 13.44 5.87
N GLY A 287 -7.21 12.74 5.68
CA GLY A 287 -6.92 12.02 4.45
C GLY A 287 -7.98 10.96 4.15
N ALA A 288 -8.25 10.74 2.87
CA ALA A 288 -9.17 9.67 2.44
C ALA A 288 -8.62 8.31 2.90
N ALA A 289 -9.45 7.51 3.58
CA ALA A 289 -9.09 6.15 3.95
C ALA A 289 -8.96 5.29 2.69
N GLY A 290 -7.88 4.53 2.59
CA GLY A 290 -7.71 3.49 1.59
C GLY A 290 -8.34 2.17 2.02
N ILE A 291 -8.05 1.12 1.27
CA ILE A 291 -8.64 -0.21 1.48
C ILE A 291 -7.57 -1.17 1.99
N VAL A 292 -7.93 -1.97 3.00
CA VAL A 292 -7.19 -3.19 3.39
C VAL A 292 -8.08 -4.39 3.06
N VAL A 293 -7.56 -5.31 2.24
CA VAL A 293 -8.21 -6.58 1.89
C VAL A 293 -7.33 -7.73 2.35
N GLU A 294 -7.94 -8.69 3.02
CA GLU A 294 -7.30 -9.91 3.54
C GLU A 294 -8.07 -11.12 3.00
N VAL A 295 -7.35 -12.06 2.39
CA VAL A 295 -7.90 -13.26 1.74
C VAL A 295 -7.16 -14.51 2.21
#